data_AF-A0A5E4WS86-F1
#
_entry.id   AF-A0A5E4WS86-F1
#
_cell.length_a   1.000
_cell.length_b   1.000
_cell.length_c   1.000
_cell.angle_alpha   90.00
_cell.angle_beta   90.00
_cell.angle_gamma   90.00
#
_symmetry.space_group_name_H-M   'P 1'
#
loop_
_entity.id
_entity.type
_entity.pdbx_description
1 polymer ?
#
loop_
_entity_poly.entity_id
_entity_poly.type
_entity_poly.pdbx_seq_one_letter_code
_entity_poly.pdbx_strand_id
1 'polypeptide(L)'
;MSKSTCPDLQDLREKLLAPRAIVRDENGHLTHPDLPACDEGVRYDDLLAVFGIESAFVSMESDAPHDVSERYFDSGDPDCSYWTPTPPDGDGWMLLEIYDTEDGPYALFGRAMPDTMYPRRGGKPFDFYAHLERQAEFSRKTFGPGRRTQGVIDHIKKELREIGSKPDDIEEWIDVVILALDGAWRAGASPKVIVRTLVAKQTKNEARQWPDWRTADPNKAIEHSKTKRRRIYISGPMSGLPEHNFPAFHAEAARLRDLGYDVVNPADLNPDPGKGWKDCLRVDLLELLGCDAIAMLPGWQKSEGAHLEMHVAHRVGIDILDATDIQAPADAVALAA
;
A
#
# COMPACT_ATOMS: atom_id res chain seq x y z
N MET A 1 -38.95 0.71 22.05
CA MET A 1 -37.99 -0.21 21.42
C MET A 1 -38.53 -0.64 20.07
N SER A 2 -38.25 0.13 19.03
CA SER A 2 -38.39 -0.31 17.64
C SER A 2 -37.01 -0.73 17.18
N LYS A 3 -36.88 -1.93 16.62
CA LYS A 3 -35.60 -2.46 16.13
C LYS A 3 -35.17 -1.56 14.97
N SER A 4 -34.10 -0.79 15.16
CA SER A 4 -33.42 -0.09 14.07
C SER A 4 -32.82 -1.15 13.16
N THR A 5 -33.57 -1.50 12.12
CA THR A 5 -33.07 -2.30 11.00
C THR A 5 -32.06 -1.43 10.27
N CYS A 6 -30.86 -1.96 10.03
CA CYS A 6 -29.87 -1.35 9.15
C CYS A 6 -30.59 -0.95 7.83
N PRO A 7 -30.52 0.33 7.41
CA PRO A 7 -31.27 0.78 6.24
C PRO A 7 -30.84 -0.01 5.00
N ASP A 8 -31.82 -0.49 4.25
CA ASP A 8 -31.60 -1.15 2.97
C ASP A 8 -31.19 -0.11 1.91
N LEU A 9 -29.89 -0.02 1.67
CA LEU A 9 -29.28 0.92 0.73
C LEU A 9 -29.50 0.56 -0.75
N GLN A 10 -30.16 -0.57 -1.03
CA GLN A 10 -30.56 -0.93 -2.39
C GLN A 10 -31.55 0.11 -2.92
N ASP A 11 -31.31 0.59 -4.15
CA ASP A 11 -32.16 1.57 -4.85
C ASP A 11 -32.43 2.86 -4.04
N LEU A 12 -31.47 3.25 -3.20
CA LEU A 12 -31.61 4.40 -2.28
C LEU A 12 -31.93 5.70 -3.02
N ARG A 13 -31.34 5.91 -4.20
CA ARG A 13 -31.60 7.08 -5.05
C ARG A 13 -33.06 7.15 -5.47
N GLU A 14 -33.61 6.05 -5.95
CA GLU A 14 -35.00 5.96 -6.41
C GLU A 14 -35.96 6.16 -5.24
N LYS A 15 -35.64 5.60 -4.07
CA LYS A 15 -36.44 5.75 -2.83
C LYS A 15 -36.47 7.20 -2.35
N LEU A 16 -35.30 7.84 -2.19
CA LEU A 16 -35.19 9.21 -1.66
C LEU A 16 -35.77 10.29 -2.59
N LEU A 17 -35.73 10.06 -3.90
CA LEU A 17 -36.18 11.04 -4.90
C LEU A 17 -37.60 10.76 -5.43
N ALA A 18 -38.25 9.69 -4.97
CA ALA A 18 -39.63 9.39 -5.36
C ALA A 18 -40.59 10.48 -4.82
N PRO A 19 -41.59 10.91 -5.63
CA PRO A 19 -42.63 11.80 -5.14
C PRO A 19 -43.33 11.23 -3.91
N ARG A 20 -43.38 12.02 -2.83
CA ARG A 20 -44.02 11.64 -1.56
C ARG A 20 -44.72 12.83 -0.92
N ALA A 21 -45.64 12.55 -0.01
CA ALA A 21 -46.14 13.57 0.90
C ALA A 21 -45.05 13.96 1.90
N ILE A 22 -44.87 15.25 2.11
CA ILE A 22 -44.00 15.78 3.16
C ILE A 22 -44.84 15.90 4.43
N VAL A 23 -44.47 15.12 5.46
CA VAL A 23 -45.11 15.13 6.77
C VAL A 23 -44.05 15.52 7.78
N ARG A 24 -44.22 16.68 8.41
CA ARG A 24 -43.36 17.19 9.47
C ARG A 24 -43.89 16.79 10.84
N ASP A 25 -43.02 16.77 11.84
CA ASP A 25 -43.42 16.61 13.23
C ASP A 25 -44.03 17.89 13.82
N GLU A 26 -44.36 17.85 15.11
CA GLU A 26 -44.99 18.95 15.85
C GLU A 26 -44.13 20.22 15.91
N ASN A 27 -42.81 20.10 15.76
CA ASN A 27 -41.86 21.20 15.76
C ASN A 27 -41.42 21.61 14.34
N GLY A 28 -42.05 21.05 13.30
CA GLY A 28 -41.73 21.37 11.91
C GLY A 28 -40.52 20.64 11.33
N HIS A 29 -39.90 19.72 12.08
CA HIS A 29 -38.79 18.90 11.59
C HIS A 29 -39.27 17.77 10.70
N LEU A 30 -38.34 17.20 9.94
CA LEU A 30 -38.62 16.15 8.97
C LEU A 30 -37.40 15.28 8.82
N THR A 31 -37.56 13.96 8.87
CA THR A 31 -36.54 13.02 8.38
C THR A 31 -37.18 12.09 7.37
N HIS A 32 -36.61 12.00 6.17
CA HIS A 32 -37.07 11.05 5.16
C HIS A 32 -36.89 9.62 5.69
N PRO A 33 -37.92 8.74 5.60
CA PRO A 33 -37.89 7.42 6.24
C PRO A 33 -36.77 6.49 5.74
N ASP A 34 -36.40 6.61 4.46
CA ASP A 34 -35.27 5.87 3.87
C ASP A 34 -33.92 6.59 3.99
N LEU A 35 -33.85 7.79 4.57
CA LEU A 35 -32.57 8.47 4.77
C LEU A 35 -31.78 7.71 5.85
N PRO A 36 -30.56 7.24 5.56
CA PRO A 36 -29.79 6.49 6.53
C PRO A 36 -29.38 7.39 7.70
N ALA A 37 -29.57 6.88 8.92
CA ALA A 37 -28.95 7.47 10.10
C ALA A 37 -27.43 7.31 9.99
N CYS A 38 -26.70 8.40 10.14
CA CYS A 38 -25.26 8.43 10.04
C CYS A 38 -24.62 8.74 11.40
N ASP A 39 -23.47 8.14 11.69
CA ASP A 39 -22.71 8.44 12.91
C ASP A 39 -22.14 9.87 12.85
N GLU A 40 -21.88 10.45 14.03
CA GLU A 40 -21.22 11.76 14.15
C GLU A 40 -19.90 11.78 13.37
N GLY A 41 -19.82 12.63 12.35
CA GLY A 41 -18.64 12.79 11.48
C GLY A 41 -18.82 12.32 10.03
N VAL A 42 -19.93 11.64 9.71
CA VAL A 42 -20.27 11.31 8.31
C VAL A 42 -20.95 12.50 7.65
N ARG A 43 -20.38 12.95 6.53
CA ARG A 43 -20.91 14.02 5.68
C ARG A 43 -22.02 13.48 4.77
N TYR A 44 -23.25 13.99 4.93
CA TYR A 44 -24.41 13.56 4.13
C TYR A 44 -24.22 13.81 2.63
N ASP A 45 -23.55 14.88 2.24
CA ASP A 45 -23.22 15.18 0.85
C ASP A 45 -22.30 14.15 0.22
N ASP A 46 -21.26 13.70 0.92
CA ASP A 46 -20.38 12.65 0.44
C ASP A 46 -21.13 11.31 0.30
N LEU A 47 -21.95 10.97 1.30
CA LEU A 47 -22.75 9.75 1.27
C LEU A 47 -23.76 9.75 0.11
N LEU A 48 -24.56 10.81 -0.02
CA LEU A 48 -25.59 10.92 -1.04
C LEU A 48 -24.98 11.00 -2.45
N ALA A 49 -23.81 11.63 -2.61
CA ALA A 49 -23.08 11.67 -3.87
C ALA A 49 -22.69 10.26 -4.37
N VAL A 50 -22.36 9.32 -3.48
CA VAL A 50 -22.07 7.92 -3.86
C VAL A 50 -23.28 7.26 -4.54
N PHE A 51 -24.50 7.68 -4.19
CA PHE A 51 -25.74 7.19 -4.79
C PHE A 51 -26.21 8.05 -5.98
N GLY A 52 -25.40 9.01 -6.45
CA GLY A 52 -25.74 9.88 -7.57
C GLY A 52 -26.82 10.93 -7.23
N ILE A 53 -26.90 11.32 -5.96
CA ILE A 53 -27.79 12.36 -5.47
C ILE A 53 -26.94 13.61 -5.18
N GLU A 54 -27.24 14.69 -5.87
CA GLU A 54 -26.71 16.02 -5.54
C GLU A 54 -27.44 16.51 -4.31
N SER A 55 -26.74 17.06 -3.34
CA SER A 55 -27.32 17.58 -2.11
C SER A 55 -27.00 19.06 -1.92
N ALA A 56 -27.90 19.75 -1.24
CA ALA A 56 -27.74 21.15 -0.87
C ALA A 56 -28.34 21.37 0.53
N PHE A 57 -27.70 22.24 1.29
CA PHE A 57 -28.10 22.61 2.64
C PHE A 57 -28.56 24.06 2.62
N VAL A 58 -29.75 24.32 3.14
CA VAL A 58 -30.35 25.65 3.21
C VAL A 58 -30.60 25.98 4.68
N SER A 59 -29.94 27.02 5.20
CA SER A 59 -30.20 27.47 6.56
C SER A 59 -31.44 28.37 6.60
N MET A 60 -32.25 28.26 7.66
CA MET A 60 -33.37 29.19 7.86
C MET A 60 -32.88 30.64 7.91
N GLU A 61 -31.74 30.92 8.54
CA GLU A 61 -31.19 32.28 8.65
C GLU A 61 -30.95 32.93 7.28
N SER A 62 -30.52 32.14 6.28
CA SER A 62 -30.23 32.65 4.93
C SER A 62 -31.44 32.65 3.99
N ASP A 63 -32.44 31.82 4.26
CA ASP A 63 -33.61 31.59 3.39
C ASP A 63 -34.87 32.34 3.85
N ALA A 64 -35.13 32.36 5.15
CA ALA A 64 -36.34 32.92 5.70
C ALA A 64 -36.30 34.48 5.73
N PRO A 65 -37.47 35.14 5.66
CA PRO A 65 -37.57 36.56 5.99
C PRO A 65 -37.00 36.86 7.38
N HIS A 66 -36.38 38.02 7.54
CA HIS A 66 -35.68 38.40 8.78
C HIS A 66 -36.56 38.29 10.03
N ASP A 67 -37.85 38.64 9.95
CA ASP A 67 -38.78 38.55 11.08
C ASP A 67 -39.09 37.10 11.47
N VAL A 68 -39.00 36.16 10.53
CA VAL A 68 -39.19 34.72 10.77
C VAL A 68 -37.97 34.10 11.44
N SER A 69 -36.77 34.43 10.96
CA SER A 69 -35.52 33.94 11.56
C SER A 69 -35.31 34.56 12.95
N GLU A 70 -35.51 35.86 13.12
CA GLU A 70 -35.41 36.56 14.41
C GLU A 70 -36.38 35.96 15.44
N ARG A 71 -37.63 35.67 15.05
CA ARG A 71 -38.59 34.97 15.92
C ARG A 71 -38.05 33.64 16.44
N TYR A 72 -37.42 32.84 15.57
CA TYR A 72 -36.88 31.53 15.97
C TYR A 72 -35.77 31.71 17.01
N PHE A 73 -34.77 32.53 16.69
CA PHE A 73 -33.61 32.74 17.56
C PHE A 73 -33.96 33.44 18.89
N ASP A 74 -34.92 34.37 18.90
CA ASP A 74 -35.36 35.06 20.11
C ASP A 74 -36.24 34.18 21.02
N SER A 75 -37.00 33.25 20.44
CA SER A 75 -37.87 32.36 21.19
C SER A 75 -37.11 31.28 21.96
N GLY A 76 -35.97 30.81 21.41
CA GLY A 76 -35.24 29.64 21.91
C GLY A 76 -36.05 28.33 21.83
N ASP A 77 -37.12 28.30 21.03
CA ASP A 77 -37.99 27.16 20.79
C ASP A 77 -37.52 26.38 19.54
N PRO A 78 -37.44 25.04 19.56
CA PRO A 78 -37.13 24.26 18.37
C PRO A 78 -38.21 24.30 17.28
N ASP A 79 -39.39 24.89 17.51
CA ASP A 79 -40.46 25.00 16.52
C ASP A 79 -40.06 25.81 15.29
N CYS A 80 -39.82 25.12 14.18
CA CYS A 80 -39.59 25.69 12.85
C CYS A 80 -40.79 25.44 11.89
N SER A 81 -41.96 25.03 12.39
CA SER A 81 -43.12 24.62 11.57
C SER A 81 -43.65 25.74 10.67
N TYR A 82 -43.41 26.99 11.03
CA TYR A 82 -43.79 28.17 10.26
C TYR A 82 -42.82 28.52 9.13
N TRP A 83 -41.67 27.86 9.03
CA TRP A 83 -40.72 28.02 7.93
C TRP A 83 -40.93 26.95 6.85
N THR A 84 -41.08 27.40 5.61
CA THR A 84 -41.07 26.52 4.43
C THR A 84 -39.77 26.75 3.67
N PRO A 85 -38.79 25.82 3.74
CA PRO A 85 -37.50 25.99 3.07
C PRO A 85 -37.67 26.15 1.56
N THR A 86 -37.03 27.16 0.99
CA THR A 86 -36.99 27.33 -0.47
C THR A 86 -35.97 26.35 -1.06
N PRO A 87 -36.34 25.54 -2.06
CA PRO A 87 -35.36 24.72 -2.77
C PRO A 87 -34.33 25.61 -3.48
N PRO A 88 -33.06 25.17 -3.60
CA PRO A 88 -32.05 25.91 -4.36
C PRO A 88 -32.43 26.09 -5.83
N ASP A 89 -31.69 26.96 -6.54
CA ASP A 89 -31.88 27.16 -7.97
C ASP A 89 -31.76 25.86 -8.79
N GLY A 90 -32.64 25.74 -9.79
CA GLY A 90 -32.74 24.60 -10.70
C GLY A 90 -33.83 23.59 -10.33
N ASP A 91 -34.14 22.70 -11.26
CA ASP A 91 -35.26 21.77 -11.12
C ASP A 91 -34.86 20.46 -10.39
N GLY A 92 -35.86 19.73 -9.89
CA GLY A 92 -35.71 18.35 -9.41
C GLY A 92 -35.30 18.18 -7.95
N TRP A 93 -35.21 19.27 -7.18
CA TRP A 93 -34.94 19.23 -5.75
C TRP A 93 -36.10 18.64 -4.94
N MET A 94 -35.77 17.70 -4.06
CA MET A 94 -36.67 17.04 -3.12
C MET A 94 -36.19 17.30 -1.69
N LEU A 95 -37.11 17.67 -0.79
CA LEU A 95 -36.79 17.88 0.61
C LEU A 95 -36.61 16.53 1.33
N LEU A 96 -35.39 16.28 1.82
CA LEU A 96 -35.02 15.03 2.49
C LEU A 96 -35.08 15.17 4.00
N GLU A 97 -34.58 16.27 4.54
CA GLU A 97 -34.51 16.46 5.99
C GLU A 97 -34.68 17.94 6.38
N ILE A 98 -35.27 18.18 7.55
CA ILE A 98 -35.20 19.43 8.29
C ILE A 98 -34.79 19.06 9.71
N TYR A 99 -33.65 19.58 10.15
CA TYR A 99 -33.05 19.27 11.45
C TYR A 99 -32.46 20.54 12.06
N ASP A 100 -32.42 20.58 13.39
CA ASP A 100 -31.83 21.69 14.13
C ASP A 100 -30.33 21.47 14.37
N THR A 101 -29.58 22.57 14.44
CA THR A 101 -28.13 22.59 14.69
C THR A 101 -27.78 23.69 15.69
N GLU A 102 -26.52 23.79 16.09
CA GLU A 102 -26.06 24.89 16.97
C GLU A 102 -26.24 26.28 16.31
N ASP A 103 -26.26 26.34 14.99
CA ASP A 103 -26.46 27.56 14.20
C ASP A 103 -27.93 27.74 13.75
N GLY A 104 -28.85 26.96 14.33
CA GLY A 104 -30.26 26.92 13.99
C GLY A 104 -30.62 25.89 12.91
N PRO A 105 -31.85 25.94 12.37
CA PRO A 105 -32.39 24.85 11.57
C PRO A 105 -31.92 24.90 10.12
N TYR A 106 -31.62 23.71 9.60
CA TYR A 106 -31.19 23.45 8.23
C TYR A 106 -32.15 22.51 7.51
N ALA A 107 -32.34 22.77 6.23
CA ALA A 107 -33.04 21.89 5.30
C ALA A 107 -32.04 21.23 4.35
N LEU A 108 -32.07 19.90 4.29
CA LEU A 108 -31.33 19.10 3.33
C LEU A 108 -32.22 18.79 2.12
N PHE A 109 -31.81 19.30 0.96
CA PHE A 109 -32.40 18.96 -0.33
C PHE A 109 -31.54 17.95 -1.07
N GLY A 110 -32.18 17.06 -1.84
CA GLY A 110 -31.52 16.15 -2.76
C GLY A 110 -32.16 16.19 -4.14
N ARG A 111 -31.35 16.10 -5.20
CA ARG A 111 -31.84 15.88 -6.58
C ARG A 111 -31.01 14.84 -7.31
N ALA A 112 -31.54 14.33 -8.40
CA ALA A 112 -30.78 13.50 -9.32
C ALA A 112 -29.61 14.30 -9.91
N MET A 113 -28.36 13.82 -9.76
CA MET A 113 -27.24 14.42 -10.49
C MET A 113 -27.45 14.28 -12.01
N PRO A 114 -27.16 15.33 -12.82
CA PRO A 114 -27.12 15.23 -14.27
C PRO A 114 -26.06 14.21 -14.72
N ASP A 115 -26.36 13.41 -15.75
CA ASP A 115 -25.44 12.38 -16.28
C ASP A 115 -24.08 12.91 -16.78
N THR A 116 -23.93 14.23 -16.89
CA THR A 116 -22.77 14.98 -17.41
C THR A 116 -21.86 15.59 -16.33
N MET A 117 -22.31 15.72 -15.08
CA MET A 117 -21.50 16.24 -13.98
C MET A 117 -20.86 15.05 -13.25
N TYR A 118 -19.52 14.99 -13.18
CA TYR A 118 -18.88 13.97 -12.33
C TYR A 118 -19.20 14.28 -10.84
N PRO A 119 -19.31 13.25 -9.98
CA PRO A 119 -18.65 11.98 -10.16
C PRO A 119 -19.55 10.92 -10.81
N ARG A 120 -19.24 10.50 -12.05
CA ARG A 120 -19.76 9.19 -12.49
C ARG A 120 -19.15 8.14 -11.55
N ARG A 121 -19.95 7.19 -11.05
CA ARG A 121 -20.73 6.30 -11.92
C ARG A 121 -22.07 5.88 -11.35
N GLY A 122 -23.13 6.28 -12.07
CA GLY A 122 -24.32 5.46 -12.39
C GLY A 122 -24.08 4.42 -13.51
N GLY A 123 -22.84 4.01 -13.74
CA GLY A 123 -22.58 2.64 -14.20
C GLY A 123 -22.45 1.77 -12.95
N LYS A 124 -22.59 0.44 -13.07
CA LYS A 124 -22.05 -0.43 -12.01
C LYS A 124 -20.66 0.11 -11.64
N PRO A 125 -20.33 0.26 -10.34
CA PRO A 125 -18.98 0.65 -9.94
C PRO A 125 -18.00 -0.20 -10.73
N PHE A 126 -16.88 0.38 -11.16
CA PHE A 126 -15.92 -0.36 -11.98
C PHE A 126 -15.56 -1.64 -11.25
N ASP A 127 -16.19 -2.72 -11.69
CA ASP A 127 -16.01 -4.02 -11.09
C ASP A 127 -14.74 -4.56 -11.74
N PHE A 128 -13.63 -4.27 -11.08
CA PHE A 128 -12.32 -4.67 -11.57
C PHE A 128 -12.21 -6.19 -11.69
N TYR A 129 -12.91 -6.93 -10.83
CA TYR A 129 -13.02 -8.37 -10.92
C TYR A 129 -13.76 -8.79 -12.20
N ALA A 130 -14.94 -8.23 -12.47
CA ALA A 130 -15.70 -8.52 -13.71
C ALA A 130 -14.97 -8.04 -14.97
N HIS A 131 -14.20 -6.94 -14.88
CA HIS A 131 -13.34 -6.48 -15.97
C HIS A 131 -12.24 -7.50 -16.30
N LEU A 132 -11.57 -8.05 -15.28
CA LEU A 132 -10.55 -9.08 -15.45
C LEU A 132 -11.14 -10.37 -16.04
N GLU A 133 -12.36 -10.75 -15.65
CA GLU A 133 -13.07 -11.89 -16.28
C GLU A 133 -13.31 -11.64 -17.77
N ARG A 134 -13.84 -10.46 -18.12
CA ARG A 134 -14.06 -10.07 -19.52
C ARG A 134 -12.76 -10.01 -20.32
N GLN A 135 -11.69 -9.48 -19.72
CA GLN A 135 -10.37 -9.40 -20.34
C GLN A 135 -9.79 -10.79 -20.61
N ALA A 136 -9.83 -11.69 -19.62
CA ALA A 136 -9.39 -13.07 -19.75
C ALA A 136 -10.15 -13.82 -20.85
N GLU A 137 -11.47 -13.63 -20.93
CA GLU A 137 -12.29 -14.22 -21.98
C GLU A 137 -11.89 -13.71 -23.37
N PHE A 138 -11.77 -12.39 -23.53
CA PHE A 138 -11.30 -11.77 -24.78
C PHE A 138 -9.92 -12.31 -25.17
N SER A 139 -8.98 -12.32 -24.23
CA SER A 139 -7.61 -12.77 -24.47
C SER A 139 -7.54 -14.23 -24.90
N ARG A 140 -8.32 -15.11 -24.25
CA ARG A 140 -8.44 -16.52 -24.64
C ARG A 140 -9.02 -16.67 -26.04
N LYS A 141 -10.06 -15.90 -26.38
CA LYS A 141 -10.74 -15.97 -27.68
C LYS A 141 -9.86 -15.45 -28.81
N THR A 142 -9.19 -14.32 -28.61
CA THR A 142 -8.41 -13.61 -29.63
C THR A 142 -7.05 -14.26 -29.85
N PHE A 143 -6.37 -14.61 -28.76
CA PHE A 143 -5.00 -15.10 -28.84
C PHE A 143 -4.89 -16.60 -28.55
N GLY A 144 -5.96 -17.30 -28.19
CA GLY A 144 -5.92 -18.73 -27.92
C GLY A 144 -5.35 -19.12 -26.55
N PRO A 145 -5.32 -20.44 -26.25
CA PRO A 145 -5.00 -20.96 -24.92
C PRO A 145 -3.51 -20.90 -24.59
N GLY A 146 -3.18 -21.23 -23.34
CA GLY A 146 -1.82 -21.41 -22.86
C GLY A 146 -1.20 -20.16 -22.23
N ARG A 147 -0.02 -20.36 -21.62
CA ARG A 147 0.66 -19.34 -20.79
C ARG A 147 1.13 -18.12 -21.58
N ARG A 148 1.55 -18.32 -22.83
CA ARG A 148 2.07 -17.28 -23.75
C ARG A 148 3.07 -16.29 -23.11
N THR A 149 3.76 -16.70 -22.04
CA THR A 149 4.54 -15.82 -21.16
C THR A 149 5.58 -15.04 -21.95
N GLN A 150 6.30 -15.69 -22.86
CA GLN A 150 7.31 -15.02 -23.65
C GLN A 150 6.73 -13.98 -24.63
N GLY A 151 5.55 -14.25 -25.20
CA GLY A 151 4.87 -13.30 -26.09
C GLY A 151 4.32 -12.10 -25.34
N VAL A 152 3.77 -12.30 -24.14
CA VAL A 152 3.32 -11.20 -23.28
C VAL A 152 4.50 -10.33 -22.84
N ILE A 153 5.62 -10.94 -22.44
CA ILE A 153 6.86 -10.21 -22.07
C ILE A 153 7.41 -9.42 -23.26
N ASP A 154 7.44 -10.03 -24.45
CA ASP A 154 7.89 -9.35 -25.67
C ASP A 154 7.03 -8.12 -25.98
N HIS A 155 5.71 -8.24 -25.83
CA HIS A 155 4.78 -7.14 -26.02
C HIS A 155 4.98 -6.03 -24.97
N ILE A 156 5.09 -6.37 -23.68
CA ILE A 156 5.37 -5.38 -22.62
C ILE A 156 6.66 -4.61 -22.92
N LYS A 157 7.71 -5.26 -23.43
CA LYS A 157 8.95 -4.59 -23.83
C LYS A 157 8.77 -3.66 -25.04
N LYS A 158 7.82 -3.94 -25.93
CA LYS A 158 7.43 -3.02 -27.00
C LYS A 158 6.76 -1.79 -26.40
N GLU A 159 5.75 -1.96 -25.58
CA GLU A 159 4.99 -0.85 -24.98
C GLU A 159 5.84 0.04 -24.07
N LEU A 160 6.81 -0.53 -23.34
CA LEU A 160 7.79 0.27 -22.58
C LEU A 160 8.67 1.18 -23.47
N ARG A 161 8.93 0.79 -24.72
CA ARG A 161 9.63 1.67 -25.69
C ARG A 161 8.71 2.77 -26.22
N GLU A 162 7.42 2.49 -26.34
CA GLU A 162 6.41 3.47 -26.76
C GLU A 162 6.22 4.53 -25.68
N ILE A 163 6.11 4.14 -24.40
CA ILE A 163 6.15 5.04 -23.23
C ILE A 163 7.43 5.89 -23.23
N GLY A 164 8.59 5.28 -23.48
CA GLY A 164 9.86 6.02 -23.56
C GLY A 164 9.88 7.07 -24.67
N SER A 165 9.05 6.92 -25.71
CA SER A 165 8.91 7.87 -26.83
C SER A 165 7.79 8.90 -26.60
N LYS A 166 6.72 8.53 -25.88
CA LYS A 166 5.54 9.35 -25.59
C LYS A 166 5.10 9.21 -24.12
N PRO A 167 5.87 9.74 -23.15
CA PRO A 167 5.62 9.48 -21.74
C PRO A 167 4.31 10.09 -21.21
N ASP A 168 3.80 11.13 -21.86
CA ASP A 168 2.56 11.83 -21.49
C ASP A 168 1.29 11.19 -22.09
N ASP A 169 1.45 10.18 -22.95
CA ASP A 169 0.32 9.43 -23.50
C ASP A 169 -0.11 8.34 -22.53
N ILE A 170 -1.28 8.52 -21.92
CA ILE A 170 -1.80 7.60 -20.90
C ILE A 170 -2.14 6.22 -21.48
N GLU A 171 -2.45 6.11 -22.77
CA GLU A 171 -2.81 4.84 -23.39
C GLU A 171 -1.62 3.86 -23.37
N GLU A 172 -0.41 4.37 -23.62
CA GLU A 172 0.84 3.58 -23.62
C GLU A 172 1.11 2.97 -22.22
N TRP A 173 0.79 3.70 -21.15
CA TRP A 173 0.85 3.19 -19.78
C TRP A 173 -0.22 2.12 -19.51
N ILE A 174 -1.44 2.34 -20.00
CA ILE A 174 -2.56 1.42 -19.85
C ILE A 174 -2.32 0.10 -20.60
N ASP A 175 -1.64 0.13 -21.74
CA ASP A 175 -1.28 -1.08 -22.48
C ASP A 175 -0.37 -2.02 -21.66
N VAL A 176 0.60 -1.45 -20.94
CA VAL A 176 1.44 -2.24 -20.00
C VAL A 176 0.58 -2.85 -18.88
N VAL A 177 -0.39 -2.11 -18.34
CA VAL A 177 -1.29 -2.62 -17.28
C VAL A 177 -2.14 -3.78 -17.80
N ILE A 178 -2.76 -3.62 -18.98
CA ILE A 178 -3.57 -4.65 -19.62
C ILE A 178 -2.74 -5.92 -19.85
N LEU A 179 -1.53 -5.78 -20.41
CA LEU A 179 -0.64 -6.91 -20.68
C LEU A 179 -0.14 -7.60 -19.41
N ALA A 180 0.17 -6.84 -18.36
CA ALA A 180 0.60 -7.40 -17.07
C ALA A 180 -0.51 -8.23 -16.40
N LEU A 181 -1.75 -7.74 -16.43
CA LEU A 181 -2.93 -8.44 -15.91
C LEU A 181 -3.24 -9.71 -16.72
N ASP A 182 -3.12 -9.64 -18.05
CA ASP A 182 -3.23 -10.82 -18.92
C ASP A 182 -2.14 -11.86 -18.59
N GLY A 183 -0.89 -11.41 -18.43
CA GLY A 183 0.22 -12.26 -18.04
C GLY A 183 0.00 -12.98 -16.71
N ALA A 184 -0.53 -12.27 -15.71
CA ALA A 184 -0.89 -12.86 -14.41
C ALA A 184 -1.98 -13.92 -14.53
N TRP A 185 -3.04 -13.63 -15.30
CA TRP A 185 -4.12 -14.59 -15.57
C TRP A 185 -3.60 -15.83 -16.32
N ARG A 186 -2.81 -15.63 -17.38
CA ARG A 186 -2.21 -16.73 -18.17
C ARG A 186 -1.21 -17.56 -17.39
N ALA A 187 -0.61 -17.01 -16.33
CA ALA A 187 0.24 -17.77 -15.41
C ALA A 187 -0.56 -18.73 -14.50
N GLY A 188 -1.90 -18.66 -14.53
CA GLY A 188 -2.81 -19.54 -13.80
C GLY A 188 -3.57 -18.87 -12.65
N ALA A 189 -3.39 -17.56 -12.44
CA ALA A 189 -4.13 -16.83 -11.41
C ALA A 189 -5.58 -16.56 -11.85
N SER A 190 -6.54 -16.78 -10.96
CA SER A 190 -7.91 -16.32 -11.20
C SER A 190 -8.02 -14.81 -11.00
N PRO A 191 -9.02 -14.13 -11.59
CA PRO A 191 -9.28 -12.71 -11.34
C PRO A 191 -9.32 -12.34 -9.84
N LYS A 192 -9.93 -13.19 -9.01
CA LYS A 192 -9.98 -12.99 -7.54
C LYS A 192 -8.59 -13.01 -6.91
N VAL A 193 -7.74 -13.95 -7.34
CA VAL A 193 -6.35 -14.05 -6.86
C VAL A 193 -5.55 -12.84 -7.30
N ILE A 194 -5.74 -12.35 -8.53
CA ILE A 194 -5.07 -11.16 -9.05
C ILE A 194 -5.42 -9.93 -8.20
N VAL A 195 -6.71 -9.66 -7.99
CA VAL A 195 -7.17 -8.53 -7.18
C VAL A 195 -6.61 -8.60 -5.75
N ARG A 196 -6.74 -9.76 -5.09
CA ARG A 196 -6.21 -9.94 -3.73
C ARG A 196 -4.70 -9.74 -3.67
N THR A 197 -3.97 -10.26 -4.65
CA THR A 197 -2.50 -10.16 -4.69
C THR A 197 -2.05 -8.74 -4.95
N LEU A 198 -2.75 -8.01 -5.84
CA LEU A 198 -2.49 -6.60 -6.11
C LEU A 198 -2.64 -5.77 -4.83
N VAL A 199 -3.77 -5.89 -4.14
CA VAL A 199 -4.02 -5.17 -2.88
C VAL A 199 -2.97 -5.53 -1.82
N ALA A 200 -2.76 -6.82 -1.57
CA ALA A 200 -1.78 -7.26 -0.57
C ALA A 200 -0.35 -6.80 -0.89
N LYS A 201 0.02 -6.77 -2.18
CA LYS A 201 1.34 -6.31 -2.62
C LYS A 201 1.49 -4.80 -2.42
N GLN A 202 0.45 -4.02 -2.70
CA GLN A 202 0.43 -2.58 -2.47
C GLN A 202 0.56 -2.26 -0.96
N THR A 203 -0.24 -2.88 -0.10
CA THR A 203 -0.12 -2.75 1.36
C THR A 203 1.27 -3.12 1.86
N LYS A 204 1.85 -4.21 1.34
CA LYS A 204 3.23 -4.60 1.68
C LYS A 204 4.27 -3.57 1.23
N ASN A 205 4.03 -2.84 0.14
CA ASN A 205 4.95 -1.81 -0.33
C ASN A 205 4.83 -0.52 0.49
N GLU A 206 3.62 -0.13 0.87
CA GLU A 206 3.34 1.02 1.74
C GLU A 206 3.96 0.87 3.13
N ALA A 207 3.96 -0.36 3.67
CA ALA A 207 4.55 -0.66 4.97
C ALA A 207 6.10 -0.74 4.97
N ARG A 208 6.77 -0.55 3.83
CA ARG A 208 8.25 -0.58 3.76
C ARG A 208 8.84 0.76 4.14
N GLN A 209 10.10 0.71 4.57
CA GLN A 209 10.92 1.90 4.61
C GLN A 209 11.45 2.21 3.21
N TRP A 210 11.33 3.47 2.81
CA TRP A 210 11.82 4.00 1.55
C TRP A 210 12.81 5.13 1.83
N PRO A 211 13.89 5.26 1.03
CA PRO A 211 14.78 6.42 1.15
C PRO A 211 14.06 7.72 0.74
N ASP A 212 14.58 8.87 1.16
CA ASP A 212 14.02 10.17 0.74
C ASP A 212 14.18 10.34 -0.77
N TRP A 213 13.05 10.38 -1.48
CA TRP A 213 12.99 10.47 -2.93
C TRP A 213 13.66 11.74 -3.47
N ARG A 214 13.77 12.81 -2.68
CA ARG A 214 14.44 14.06 -3.07
C ARG A 214 15.95 13.88 -3.26
N THR A 215 16.51 12.84 -2.65
CA THR A 215 17.95 12.52 -2.73
C THR A 215 18.26 11.44 -3.77
N ALA A 216 17.23 10.84 -4.37
CA ALA A 216 17.37 9.81 -5.38
C ALA A 216 17.56 10.42 -6.79
N ASP A 217 18.25 9.70 -7.66
CA ASP A 217 18.34 10.04 -9.08
C ASP A 217 16.94 9.91 -9.73
N PRO A 218 16.36 10.98 -10.30
CA PRO A 218 15.00 10.96 -10.85
C PRO A 218 14.85 10.01 -12.05
N ASN A 219 15.95 9.56 -12.65
CA ASN A 219 15.95 8.65 -13.79
C ASN A 219 16.26 7.19 -13.39
N LYS A 220 16.36 6.89 -12.09
CA LYS A 220 16.59 5.53 -11.59
C LYS A 220 15.45 5.06 -10.70
N ALA A 221 15.29 3.74 -10.64
CA ALA A 221 14.34 3.14 -9.72
C ALA A 221 14.75 3.43 -8.27
N ILE A 222 13.81 3.93 -7.48
CA ILE A 222 13.94 3.97 -6.02
C ILE A 222 13.57 2.57 -5.51
N GLU A 223 14.49 1.92 -4.81
CA GLU A 223 14.21 0.67 -4.11
C GLU A 223 13.90 0.94 -2.64
N HIS A 224 13.01 0.13 -2.06
CA HIS A 224 12.85 0.06 -0.60
C HIS A 224 14.19 -0.19 0.08
N SER A 225 14.38 0.45 1.24
CA SER A 225 15.56 0.25 2.07
C SER A 225 15.61 -1.21 2.51
N LYS A 226 16.63 -1.94 2.05
CA LYS A 226 16.93 -3.27 2.58
C LYS A 226 17.69 -3.07 3.88
N THR A 227 17.26 -3.73 4.95
CA THR A 227 18.11 -3.91 6.14
C THR A 227 19.34 -4.69 5.68
N LYS A 228 20.47 -4.01 5.48
CA LYS A 228 21.72 -4.66 5.13
C LYS A 228 22.13 -5.49 6.35
N ARG A 229 22.03 -6.83 6.25
CA ARG A 229 22.66 -7.71 7.24
C ARG A 229 24.15 -7.44 7.17
N ARG A 230 24.75 -7.10 8.31
CA ARG A 230 26.19 -6.87 8.40
C ARG A 230 26.90 -8.14 7.93
N ARG A 231 27.82 -8.00 6.96
CA ARG A 231 28.55 -9.12 6.38
C ARG A 231 29.85 -9.34 7.17
N ILE A 232 30.04 -10.54 7.68
CA ILE A 232 31.15 -10.88 8.58
C ILE A 232 32.02 -11.97 7.95
N TYR A 233 33.32 -11.72 7.83
CA TYR A 233 34.32 -12.70 7.43
C TYR A 233 34.90 -13.41 8.65
N ILE A 234 34.98 -14.74 8.66
CA ILE A 234 35.59 -15.50 9.77
C ILE A 234 37.08 -15.69 9.48
N SER A 235 37.93 -15.38 10.46
CA SER A 235 39.38 -15.55 10.37
C SER A 235 39.94 -16.28 11.59
N GLY A 236 40.93 -17.14 11.38
CA GLY A 236 41.46 -17.98 12.45
C GLY A 236 42.63 -18.89 12.03
N PRO A 237 43.16 -19.69 12.96
CA PRO A 237 44.19 -20.68 12.64
C PRO A 237 43.61 -21.84 11.80
N MET A 238 44.31 -22.25 10.74
CA MET A 238 43.96 -23.42 9.91
C MET A 238 45.15 -24.37 9.74
N SER A 239 46.31 -23.84 9.39
CA SER A 239 47.53 -24.62 9.15
C SER A 239 48.01 -25.37 10.39
N GLY A 240 48.28 -26.67 10.25
CA GLY A 240 48.82 -27.52 11.33
C GLY A 240 47.78 -28.02 12.34
N LEU A 241 46.49 -27.71 12.14
CA LEU A 241 45.39 -28.23 12.95
C LEU A 241 44.68 -29.42 12.25
N PRO A 242 44.07 -30.34 13.01
CA PRO A 242 43.24 -31.39 12.44
C PRO A 242 42.16 -30.83 11.51
N GLU A 243 41.99 -31.44 10.34
CA GLU A 243 40.97 -31.05 9.35
C GLU A 243 41.03 -29.56 8.96
N HIS A 244 42.22 -28.95 9.01
CA HIS A 244 42.43 -27.53 8.75
C HIS A 244 41.56 -26.60 9.60
N ASN A 245 41.12 -27.08 10.77
CA ASN A 245 40.18 -26.38 11.66
C ASN A 245 38.81 -26.07 11.04
N PHE A 246 38.44 -26.68 9.91
CA PHE A 246 37.16 -26.48 9.24
C PHE A 246 35.94 -26.66 10.17
N PRO A 247 35.92 -27.64 11.11
CA PRO A 247 34.81 -27.77 12.06
C PRO A 247 34.55 -26.50 12.89
N ALA A 248 35.60 -25.80 13.35
CA ALA A 248 35.44 -24.56 14.13
C ALA A 248 34.89 -23.42 13.27
N PHE A 249 35.38 -23.30 12.03
CA PHE A 249 34.92 -22.31 11.06
C PHE A 249 33.44 -22.52 10.69
N HIS A 250 33.02 -23.76 10.41
CA HIS A 250 31.62 -24.06 10.10
C HIS A 250 30.71 -23.86 11.30
N ALA A 251 31.15 -24.23 12.52
CA ALA A 251 30.39 -24.01 13.75
C ALA A 251 30.15 -22.51 14.01
N GLU A 252 31.18 -21.69 13.86
CA GLU A 252 31.06 -20.24 14.02
C GLU A 252 30.22 -19.62 12.90
N ALA A 253 30.36 -20.11 11.66
CA ALA A 253 29.53 -19.67 10.55
C ALA A 253 28.04 -19.95 10.81
N ALA A 254 27.71 -21.13 11.32
CA ALA A 254 26.34 -21.46 11.70
C ALA A 254 25.83 -20.53 12.81
N ARG A 255 26.62 -20.32 13.87
CA ARG A 255 26.25 -19.43 14.99
C ARG A 255 25.97 -18.00 14.53
N LEU A 256 26.86 -17.41 13.74
CA LEU A 256 26.71 -16.04 13.23
C LEU A 256 25.53 -15.90 12.26
N ARG A 257 25.26 -16.93 11.44
CA ARG A 257 24.07 -16.99 10.57
C ARG A 257 22.78 -17.05 11.41
N ASP A 258 22.77 -17.82 12.48
CA ASP A 258 21.63 -17.91 13.42
C ASP A 258 21.39 -16.59 14.17
N LEU A 259 22.44 -15.82 14.42
CA LEU A 259 22.34 -14.45 14.95
C LEU A 259 21.84 -13.42 13.91
N GLY A 260 21.70 -13.80 12.64
CA GLY A 260 21.16 -12.95 11.58
C GLY A 260 22.18 -12.20 10.73
N TYR A 261 23.46 -12.56 10.81
CA TYR A 261 24.52 -12.00 9.96
C TYR A 261 24.59 -12.67 8.59
N ASP A 262 25.12 -11.95 7.60
CA ASP A 262 25.63 -12.57 6.37
C ASP A 262 27.08 -12.99 6.62
N VAL A 263 27.44 -14.26 6.36
CA VAL A 263 28.70 -14.82 6.85
C VAL A 263 29.52 -15.43 5.73
N VAL A 264 30.73 -14.90 5.59
CA VAL A 264 31.77 -15.41 4.71
C VAL A 264 32.70 -16.30 5.51
N ASN A 265 32.78 -17.56 5.10
CA ASN A 265 33.60 -18.58 5.75
C ASN A 265 34.68 -19.09 4.77
N PRO A 266 35.98 -18.90 5.05
CA PRO A 266 37.06 -19.36 4.17
C PRO A 266 37.08 -20.88 3.94
N ALA A 267 36.58 -21.67 4.90
CA ALA A 267 36.43 -23.11 4.73
C ALA A 267 35.38 -23.47 3.65
N ASP A 268 34.37 -22.62 3.44
CA ASP A 268 33.39 -22.78 2.35
C ASP A 268 33.99 -22.34 0.99
N LEU A 269 34.88 -21.34 0.98
CA LEU A 269 35.47 -20.75 -0.23
C LEU A 269 36.57 -21.60 -0.85
N ASN A 270 37.32 -22.32 -0.01
CA ASN A 270 38.48 -23.12 -0.42
C ASN A 270 38.34 -24.58 0.03
N PRO A 271 37.35 -25.33 -0.51
CA PRO A 271 37.09 -26.71 -0.11
C PRO A 271 38.13 -27.71 -0.65
N ASP A 272 38.94 -27.30 -1.64
CA ASP A 272 39.95 -28.16 -2.27
C ASP A 272 41.31 -28.06 -1.54
N PRO A 273 41.76 -29.13 -0.85
CA PRO A 273 43.04 -29.14 -0.14
C PRO A 273 44.27 -29.12 -1.06
N GLY A 274 44.10 -29.35 -2.38
CA GLY A 274 45.17 -29.27 -3.37
C GLY A 274 45.42 -27.86 -3.93
N LYS A 275 44.56 -26.89 -3.62
CA LYS A 275 44.67 -25.52 -4.13
C LYS A 275 45.84 -24.80 -3.48
N GLY A 276 46.64 -24.12 -4.29
CA GLY A 276 47.82 -23.41 -3.83
C GLY A 276 47.47 -22.30 -2.84
N TRP A 277 48.23 -22.20 -1.75
CA TRP A 277 48.00 -21.21 -0.68
C TRP A 277 47.78 -19.78 -1.18
N LYS A 278 48.55 -19.34 -2.20
CA LYS A 278 48.41 -18.00 -2.80
C LYS A 278 47.07 -17.80 -3.50
N ASP A 279 46.52 -18.83 -4.12
CA ASP A 279 45.25 -18.74 -4.84
C ASP A 279 44.07 -18.74 -3.88
N CYS A 280 44.16 -19.50 -2.78
CA CYS A 280 43.20 -19.42 -1.67
C CYS A 280 43.20 -18.00 -1.07
N LEU A 281 44.37 -17.49 -0.72
CA LEU A 281 44.52 -16.15 -0.12
C LEU A 281 43.97 -15.03 -1.02
N ARG A 282 44.11 -15.13 -2.35
CA ARG A 282 43.52 -14.13 -3.26
C ARG A 282 42.00 -14.10 -3.21
N VAL A 283 41.36 -15.28 -3.16
CA VAL A 283 39.91 -15.40 -3.02
C VAL A 283 39.47 -14.86 -1.66
N ASP A 284 40.19 -15.24 -0.61
CA ASP A 284 39.91 -14.82 0.76
C ASP A 284 39.97 -13.31 0.93
N LEU A 285 41.01 -12.65 0.39
CA LEU A 285 41.13 -11.20 0.43
C LEU A 285 40.04 -10.49 -0.38
N LEU A 286 39.66 -11.02 -1.55
CA LEU A 286 38.57 -10.43 -2.35
C LEU A 286 37.24 -10.46 -1.58
N GLU A 287 36.94 -11.58 -0.93
CA GLU A 287 35.72 -11.72 -0.15
C GLU A 287 35.76 -10.90 1.15
N LEU A 288 36.90 -10.88 1.86
CA LEU A 288 37.12 -10.04 3.04
C LEU A 288 36.87 -8.56 2.74
N LEU A 289 37.39 -8.04 1.61
CA LEU A 289 37.21 -6.64 1.23
C LEU A 289 35.75 -6.25 0.94
N GLY A 290 34.87 -7.23 0.73
CA GLY A 290 33.43 -7.03 0.61
C GLY A 290 32.66 -7.12 1.93
N CYS A 291 33.33 -7.36 3.06
CA CYS A 291 32.70 -7.53 4.38
C CYS A 291 32.69 -6.22 5.18
N ASP A 292 31.74 -6.12 6.12
CA ASP A 292 31.63 -4.99 7.05
C ASP A 292 32.46 -5.25 8.34
N ALA A 293 32.71 -6.51 8.68
CA ALA A 293 33.52 -6.90 9.83
C ALA A 293 34.31 -8.20 9.59
N ILE A 294 35.34 -8.42 10.40
CA ILE A 294 36.11 -9.66 10.52
C ILE A 294 35.94 -10.22 11.94
N ALA A 295 35.54 -11.49 12.05
CA ALA A 295 35.39 -12.23 13.29
C ALA A 295 36.62 -13.11 13.53
N MET A 296 37.39 -12.78 14.57
CA MET A 296 38.64 -13.44 14.90
C MET A 296 38.39 -14.63 15.84
N LEU A 297 38.64 -15.85 15.37
CA LEU A 297 38.51 -17.08 16.15
C LEU A 297 39.59 -17.20 17.24
N PRO A 298 39.34 -17.95 18.32
CA PRO A 298 40.33 -18.18 19.37
C PRO A 298 41.69 -18.68 18.83
N GLY A 299 42.77 -18.06 19.29
CA GLY A 299 44.13 -18.40 18.88
C GLY A 299 44.60 -17.75 17.56
N TRP A 300 43.82 -16.82 16.99
CA TRP A 300 44.19 -16.08 15.78
C TRP A 300 45.54 -15.36 15.89
N GLN A 301 45.96 -14.95 17.09
CA GLN A 301 47.24 -14.28 17.36
C GLN A 301 48.45 -15.19 17.10
N LYS A 302 48.24 -16.45 16.74
CA LYS A 302 49.29 -17.40 16.35
C LYS A 302 49.18 -17.85 14.89
N SER A 303 48.22 -17.31 14.14
CA SER A 303 47.96 -17.63 12.74
C SER A 303 48.53 -16.54 11.84
N GLU A 304 49.52 -16.87 11.02
CA GLU A 304 50.09 -15.95 10.03
C GLU A 304 49.03 -15.45 9.04
N GLY A 305 48.12 -16.34 8.61
CA GLY A 305 47.00 -15.99 7.72
C GLY A 305 46.03 -15.00 8.39
N ALA A 306 45.62 -15.29 9.62
CA ALA A 306 44.69 -14.43 10.34
C ALA A 306 45.30 -13.06 10.68
N HIS A 307 46.60 -13.00 10.96
CA HIS A 307 47.30 -11.72 11.15
C HIS A 307 47.31 -10.86 9.89
N LEU A 308 47.56 -11.48 8.73
CA LEU A 308 47.54 -10.77 7.45
C LEU A 308 46.15 -10.22 7.15
N GLU A 309 45.11 -11.06 7.29
CA GLU A 309 43.71 -10.67 7.08
C GLU A 309 43.29 -9.54 8.04
N MET A 310 43.64 -9.65 9.33
CA MET A 310 43.39 -8.60 10.32
C MET A 310 44.11 -7.29 9.96
N HIS A 311 45.37 -7.35 9.53
CA HIS A 311 46.11 -6.15 9.10
C HIS A 311 45.46 -5.48 7.89
N VAL A 312 45.00 -6.27 6.91
CA VAL A 312 44.26 -5.74 5.76
C VAL A 312 42.97 -5.09 6.23
N ALA A 313 42.16 -5.78 7.04
CA ALA A 313 40.91 -5.28 7.59
C ALA A 313 41.10 -3.96 8.35
N HIS A 314 42.09 -3.90 9.25
CA HIS A 314 42.45 -2.69 9.99
C HIS A 314 42.75 -1.52 9.05
N ARG A 315 43.51 -1.77 7.98
CA ARG A 315 44.00 -0.71 7.09
C ARG A 315 42.92 -0.12 6.20
N VAL A 316 41.89 -0.91 5.86
CA VAL A 316 40.76 -0.50 5.01
C VAL A 316 39.50 -0.10 5.79
N GLY A 317 39.53 -0.17 7.12
CA GLY A 317 38.42 0.25 7.97
C GLY A 317 37.30 -0.79 8.13
N ILE A 318 37.63 -2.08 8.01
CA ILE A 318 36.73 -3.19 8.37
C ILE A 318 36.83 -3.40 9.88
N ASP A 319 35.69 -3.56 10.54
CA ASP A 319 35.65 -3.73 12.00
C ASP A 319 36.24 -5.07 12.42
N ILE A 320 37.13 -5.06 13.40
CA ILE A 320 37.78 -6.27 13.92
C ILE A 320 37.10 -6.65 15.23
N LEU A 321 36.53 -7.85 15.26
CA LEU A 321 35.74 -8.35 16.38
C LEU A 321 36.35 -9.65 16.91
N ASP A 322 36.36 -9.82 18.23
CA ASP A 322 36.55 -11.16 18.79
C ASP A 322 35.28 -11.97 18.51
N ALA A 323 35.42 -13.14 17.89
CA ALA A 323 34.26 -13.96 17.52
C ALA A 323 33.36 -14.28 18.73
N THR A 324 33.96 -14.48 19.91
CA THR A 324 33.21 -14.84 21.12
C THR A 324 32.34 -13.71 21.68
N ASP A 325 32.65 -12.46 21.34
CA ASP A 325 31.92 -11.28 21.80
C ASP A 325 30.76 -10.88 20.86
N ILE A 326 30.64 -11.52 19.69
CA ILE A 326 29.59 -11.18 18.72
C ILE A 326 28.24 -11.71 19.19
N GLN A 327 27.30 -10.79 19.41
CA GLN A 327 25.91 -11.05 19.79
C GLN A 327 24.95 -10.73 18.64
N ALA A 328 23.65 -10.95 18.82
CA ALA A 328 22.64 -10.59 17.81
C ALA A 328 22.66 -9.07 17.54
N PRO A 329 22.36 -8.63 16.29
CA PRO A 329 22.19 -7.21 15.98
C PRO A 329 21.13 -6.58 16.90
N ALA A 330 21.38 -5.35 17.37
CA ALA A 330 20.45 -4.63 18.25
C ALA A 330 19.04 -4.53 17.67
N ASP A 331 18.92 -4.38 16.34
CA ASP A 331 17.64 -4.29 15.63
C ASP A 331 16.86 -5.62 15.62
N ALA A 332 17.53 -6.77 15.79
CA ALA A 332 16.89 -8.08 15.87
C ALA A 332 16.25 -8.34 17.25
N VAL A 333 16.79 -7.72 18.30
CA VAL A 333 16.27 -7.83 19.68
C VAL A 333 14.98 -7.03 19.85
N ALA A 334 14.84 -5.89 19.17
CA ALA A 334 13.68 -5.01 19.27
C ALA A 334 12.41 -5.55 18.56
N LEU A 335 12.53 -6.52 17.65
CA LEU A 335 11.42 -7.18 16.96
C LEU A 335 10.88 -8.43 17.72
N ALA A 336 11.60 -8.88 18.75
CA ALA A 336 11.29 -10.08 19.53
C ALA A 336 10.83 -9.80 20.98
N ALA A 337 10.76 -8.53 21.39
CA ALA A 337 10.30 -8.07 22.70
C ALA A 337 8.90 -7.44 22.62
#